data_AF-A0A963J345-F1
#
_entry.id   AF-A0A963J345-F1
#
_cell.length_a   1.000
_cell.length_b   1.000
_cell.length_c   1.000
_cell.angle_alpha   90.00
_cell.angle_beta   90.00
_cell.angle_gamma   90.00
#
_symmetry.space_group_name_H-M   'P 1'
#
loop_
_entity.id
_entity.type
_entity.pdbx_description
1 polymer ?
#
loop_
_entity_poly.entity_id
_entity_poly.type
_entity_poly.pdbx_seq_one_letter_code
_entity_poly.pdbx_strand_id
1 'polypeptide(L)' 'SVAEGVETEGQLAWLRAHGCEIVQGYLFSKPVDPAIFEDLLAKEATKC' A
#
# COMPACT_ATOMS: atom_id res chain seq x y z
N SER A 1 10.26 8.71 4.63
CA SER A 1 10.61 8.38 3.23
C SER A 1 9.48 7.55 2.61
N VAL A 2 9.46 7.41 1.29
CA VAL A 2 8.52 6.51 0.59
C VAL A 2 9.34 5.40 -0.07
N ALA A 3 8.91 4.15 0.08
CA ALA A 3 9.50 3.01 -0.64
C ALA A 3 8.48 2.42 -1.62
N GLU A 4 8.87 2.34 -2.89
CA GLU A 4 8.07 1.81 -3.99
C GLU A 4 8.56 0.40 -4.39
N GLY A 5 7.65 -0.45 -4.87
CA GLY A 5 7.97 -1.82 -5.29
C GLY A 5 8.03 -2.85 -4.15
N VAL A 6 7.25 -2.66 -3.08
CA VAL A 6 7.17 -3.65 -1.97
C VAL A 6 6.25 -4.81 -2.36
N GLU A 7 6.82 -6.01 -2.53
CA GLU A 7 6.10 -7.20 -3.03
C GLU A 7 6.00 -8.32 -1.99
N THR A 8 6.85 -8.31 -0.96
CA THR A 8 6.94 -9.39 0.03
C THR A 8 6.95 -8.87 1.46
N GLU A 9 6.44 -9.68 2.39
CA GLU A 9 6.46 -9.38 3.83
C GLU A 9 7.88 -9.14 4.37
N GLY A 10 8.88 -9.83 3.82
CA GLY A 10 10.28 -9.63 4.18
C GLY A 10 10.80 -8.23 3.84
N GLN A 11 10.44 -7.70 2.68
CA GLN A 11 10.77 -6.32 2.29
C GLN A 11 10.07 -5.30 3.20
N LEU A 12 8.78 -5.52 3.50
CA LEU A 12 8.03 -4.68 4.42
C LEU A 12 8.64 -4.66 5.83
N ALA A 13 9.03 -5.83 6.35
CA ALA A 13 9.67 -5.95 7.65
C ALA A 13 11.01 -5.19 7.70
N TRP A 14 11.83 -5.33 6.66
CA TRP A 14 13.09 -4.60 6.55
C TRP A 14 12.86 -3.08 6.51
N LEU A 15 11.91 -2.61 5.71
CA LEU A 15 11.57 -1.19 5.58
C LEU A 15 11.07 -0.59 6.90
N ARG A 16 10.22 -1.31 7.63
CA ARG A 16 9.74 -0.90 8.96
C ARG A 16 10.89 -0.77 9.97
N ALA A 17 11.81 -1.74 9.98
CA ALA A 17 12.98 -1.70 10.88
C ALA A 17 13.91 -0.51 10.60
N HIS A 18 13.89 0.04 9.38
CA HIS A 18 14.68 1.21 8.97
C HIS A 18 13.86 2.52 8.98
N GLY A 19 12.68 2.53 9.59
CA GLY A 19 11.87 3.75 9.76
C GLY A 19 11.20 4.24 8.47
N CYS A 20 10.97 3.37 7.49
CA CYS A 20 10.15 3.72 6.33
C CYS A 20 8.67 3.63 6.70
N GLU A 21 7.99 4.77 6.68
CA GLU A 21 6.59 4.92 7.13
C GLU A 21 5.57 4.74 6.00
N ILE A 22 5.97 5.03 4.75
CA ILE A 22 5.08 5.00 3.59
C ILE A 22 5.64 4.01 2.58
N VAL A 23 4.79 3.11 2.12
CA VAL A 23 5.15 2.06 1.16
C VAL A 23 4.10 1.96 0.06
N GLN A 24 4.55 1.62 -1.14
CA GLN A 24 3.70 1.26 -2.27
C GLN A 24 4.23 -0.02 -2.91
N GLY A 25 3.35 -0.98 -3.19
CA GLY A 25 3.72 -2.16 -3.95
C GLY A 25 2.67 -3.28 -3.91
N TYR A 26 2.93 -4.34 -4.66
CA TYR A 26 1.98 -5.42 -4.92
C TYR A 26 1.67 -6.27 -3.69
N LEU A 27 2.48 -6.16 -2.63
CA LEU A 27 2.14 -6.74 -1.33
C LEU A 27 0.80 -6.21 -0.80
N PHE A 28 0.48 -4.94 -1.08
CA PHE A 28 -0.75 -4.30 -0.64
C PHE A 28 -1.82 -4.34 -1.72
N SER A 29 -1.47 -3.89 -2.92
CA SER A 29 -2.38 -3.89 -4.06
C SER A 29 -1.61 -3.83 -5.37
N LYS A 30 -2.12 -4.54 -6.37
CA LYS A 30 -1.71 -4.32 -7.77
C LYS A 30 -2.34 -3.02 -8.28
N PRO A 31 -1.84 -2.44 -9.39
CA PRO A 31 -2.56 -1.39 -10.09
C PRO A 31 -3.95 -1.90 -10.45
N VAL A 32 -4.95 -1.05 -10.24
CA VAL A 32 -6.35 -1.35 -10.50
C VAL A 32 -6.92 -0.31 -11.46
N ASP A 33 -8.02 -0.67 -12.11
CA ASP A 33 -8.78 0.28 -12.93
C ASP A 33 -9.32 1.45 -12.09
N PRO A 34 -9.51 2.64 -12.68
CA PRO A 34 -10.00 3.81 -11.97
C PRO A 34 -11.31 3.59 -11.20
N ALA A 35 -12.26 2.86 -11.78
CA ALA A 35 -13.52 2.55 -11.11
C ALA A 35 -13.33 1.73 -9.81
N ILE A 36 -12.39 0.78 -9.82
CA ILE A 36 -12.05 0.00 -8.63
C ILE A 36 -11.35 0.87 -7.60
N PHE A 37 -10.47 1.78 -8.06
CA PHE A 37 -9.80 2.73 -7.16
C PHE A 37 -10.80 3.66 -6.47
N GLU A 38 -11.77 4.20 -7.19
CA GLU A 38 -12.84 5.03 -6.63
C GLU A 38 -13.66 4.27 -5.57
N ASP A 39 -14.01 3.01 -5.84
CA ASP A 39 -14.70 2.15 -4.88
C ASP A 39 -13.86 1.90 -3.61
N LEU A 40 -12.55 1.67 -3.75
CA LEU A 40 -11.64 1.47 -2.62
C LEU A 40 -11.52 2.73 -1.76
N LEU A 41 -11.41 3.90 -2.39
CA LEU A 41 -11.38 5.19 -1.68
C LEU A 41 -12.67 5.44 -0.90
N ALA A 42 -13.83 5.21 -1.51
CA ALA A 42 -15.12 5.39 -0.85
C ALA A 42 -15.30 4.44 0.35
N LYS A 43 -14.83 3.19 0.23
CA LYS A 43 -14.88 2.20 1.32
C LYS A 43 -14.03 2.59 2.52
N GLU A 44 -12.82 3.08 2.33
CA GLU A 44 -11.97 3.53 3.44
C GLU A 44 -12.53 4.77 4.13
N ALA A 45 -13.18 5.69 3.40
CA ALA A 45 -13.81 6.88 3.98
C ALA A 45 -15.04 6.58 4.86
N THR A 46 -15.63 5.39 4.74
CA THR A 46 -16.86 4.99 5.46
C THR A 46 -16.58 4.20 6.74
N LYS A 47 -15.29 4.01 7.09
CA LYS A 47 -14.85 3.27 8.28
C LYS A 47 -14.99 4.15 9.54
N CYS A 48 -16.23 4.31 10.00
CA CYS A 48 -16.59 4.88 11.31
C CYS A 48 -17.07 3.77 12.25
#